data_AF-A0A842IVV9-F1
#
_entry.id   AF-A0A842IVV9-F1
#
_cell.length_a   1.000
_cell.length_b   1.000
_cell.length_c   1.000
_cell.angle_alpha   90.00
_cell.angle_beta   90.00
_cell.angle_gamma   90.00
#
_symmetry.space_group_name_H-M   'P 1'
#
loop_
_entity.id
_entity.type
_entity.pdbx_description
1 polymer ?
#
loop_
_entity_poly.entity_id
_entity_poly.type
_entity_poly.pdbx_seq_one_letter_code
_entity_poly.pdbx_strand_id
1 'polypeptide(L)'
;MLKLLHTLDLNEIPDNKFIKELDFFGVQALEYYSSRIDIMDVDVIYQLLSLYNNRSRGEKNDLIKSLNRKIPLLFNLEYFDDEPFEVSETSNFFKGVLKSRVYVSIKVLRKNKEEILKNISSLERLESVSNYVPGIDISKNLKSFTDFCNNSMSIEYDLKLENENLLKLKEKKELFLTKYPELEHLKFSKSFPYLSEPDVWVSEFIENGRPLSIALRKNLLKKDAALNIIRTRLIYALEIGIFTSNLSDKDIVVEDDDNFYLEIAIE
;
A
#
# COMPACT_ATOMS: atom_id res chain seq x y z
N MET A 1 11.05 17.71 2.16
CA MET A 1 9.83 17.36 2.93
C MET A 1 9.03 18.58 3.38
N LEU A 2 9.53 19.48 4.24
CA LEU A 2 8.75 20.65 4.68
C LEU A 2 8.22 21.52 3.53
N LYS A 3 9.06 21.74 2.50
CA LYS A 3 8.64 22.40 1.26
C LYS A 3 7.46 21.70 0.56
N LEU A 4 7.43 20.37 0.56
CA LEU A 4 6.35 19.59 -0.06
C LEU A 4 5.05 19.82 0.69
N LEU A 5 5.09 19.71 2.02
CA LEU A 5 3.93 19.91 2.88
C LEU A 5 3.40 21.34 2.80
N HIS A 6 4.30 22.33 2.77
CA HIS A 6 3.90 23.73 2.60
C HIS A 6 3.22 23.98 1.24
N THR A 7 3.74 23.42 0.14
CA THR A 7 3.08 23.50 -1.17
C THR A 7 1.68 22.86 -1.12
N LEU A 8 1.55 21.69 -0.51
CA LEU A 8 0.26 21.00 -0.38
C LEU A 8 -0.73 21.75 0.54
N ASP A 9 -0.25 22.34 1.63
CA ASP A 9 -1.06 23.20 2.52
C ASP A 9 -1.62 24.44 1.80
N LEU A 10 -0.95 24.89 0.74
CA LEU A 10 -1.40 26.00 -0.11
C LEU A 10 -2.34 25.55 -1.23
N ASN A 11 -2.78 24.30 -1.26
CA ASN A 11 -3.57 23.73 -2.36
C ASN A 11 -2.85 23.77 -3.72
N GLU A 12 -1.52 23.75 -3.71
CA GLU A 12 -0.71 23.74 -4.91
C GLU A 12 -0.21 22.32 -5.25
N ILE A 13 0.04 22.10 -6.54
CA ILE A 13 0.51 20.80 -7.02
C ILE A 13 2.03 20.79 -7.00
N PRO A 14 2.65 19.89 -6.22
CA PRO A 14 4.10 19.79 -6.17
C PRO A 14 4.68 19.19 -7.44
N ASP A 15 5.94 19.53 -7.72
CA ASP A 15 6.70 18.93 -8.83
C ASP A 15 6.85 17.41 -8.62
N ASN A 16 6.48 16.63 -9.64
CA ASN A 16 6.62 15.17 -9.66
C ASN A 16 8.07 14.73 -9.40
N LYS A 17 9.07 15.49 -9.85
CA LYS A 17 10.47 15.19 -9.55
C LYS A 17 10.75 15.25 -8.04
N PHE A 18 10.19 16.26 -7.38
CA PHE A 18 10.36 16.46 -5.94
C PHE A 18 9.64 15.39 -5.11
N ILE A 19 8.46 14.94 -5.57
CA ILE A 19 7.77 13.78 -4.98
C ILE A 19 8.64 12.53 -5.07
N LYS A 20 9.20 12.24 -6.26
CA LYS A 20 10.03 11.05 -6.49
C LYS A 20 11.30 11.05 -5.65
N GLU A 21 11.97 12.20 -5.52
CA GLU A 21 13.18 12.33 -4.70
C GLU A 21 12.94 12.04 -3.21
N LEU A 22 11.70 12.21 -2.73
CA LEU A 22 11.32 11.94 -1.34
C LEU A 22 10.86 10.49 -1.09
N ASP A 23 10.82 9.65 -2.14
CA ASP A 23 10.43 8.23 -2.13
C ASP A 23 9.20 7.97 -1.23
N PHE A 24 9.39 7.24 -0.12
CA PHE A 24 8.35 6.95 0.88
C PHE A 24 7.53 8.19 1.29
N PHE A 25 8.20 9.28 1.70
CA PHE A 25 7.49 10.47 2.20
C PHE A 25 6.74 11.21 1.09
N GLY A 26 7.23 11.15 -0.15
CA GLY A 26 6.53 11.75 -1.29
C GLY A 26 5.21 11.03 -1.56
N VAL A 27 5.21 9.70 -1.49
CA VAL A 27 4.01 8.89 -1.71
C VAL A 27 3.03 9.00 -0.56
N GLN A 28 3.52 8.94 0.69
CA GLN A 28 2.66 9.13 1.86
C GLN A 28 2.03 10.53 1.86
N ALA A 29 2.73 11.56 1.36
CA ALA A 29 2.14 12.90 1.21
C ALA A 29 1.02 12.91 0.16
N LEU A 30 1.21 12.28 -1.00
CA LEU A 30 0.14 12.16 -2.00
C LEU A 30 -1.08 11.43 -1.43
N GLU A 31 -0.87 10.34 -0.71
CA GLU A 31 -1.94 9.54 -0.10
C GLU A 31 -2.69 10.31 1.00
N TYR A 32 -1.94 10.95 1.89
CA TYR A 32 -2.51 11.76 2.97
C TYR A 32 -3.34 12.93 2.45
N TYR A 33 -2.82 13.74 1.51
CA TYR A 33 -3.54 14.93 1.04
C TYR A 33 -4.68 14.59 0.08
N SER A 34 -4.54 13.54 -0.75
CA SER A 34 -5.63 13.13 -1.66
C SER A 34 -6.81 12.46 -0.95
N SER A 35 -6.63 12.00 0.29
CA SER A 35 -7.71 11.45 1.11
C SER A 35 -8.44 12.50 1.98
N ARG A 36 -7.97 13.75 1.99
CA ARG A 36 -8.44 14.80 2.92
C ARG A 36 -9.20 15.92 2.21
N ILE A 37 -10.45 15.63 1.86
CA ILE A 37 -11.40 16.60 1.29
C ILE A 37 -11.67 17.82 2.19
N ASP A 38 -11.34 17.72 3.47
CA ASP A 38 -11.47 18.80 4.46
C ASP A 38 -10.27 19.76 4.44
N ILE A 39 -9.13 19.35 3.86
CA ILE A 39 -7.92 20.18 3.73
C ILE A 39 -7.77 20.68 2.29
N MET A 40 -8.13 19.85 1.31
CA MET A 40 -7.77 20.05 -0.09
C MET A 40 -8.97 20.25 -1.00
N ASP A 41 -8.81 21.13 -1.99
CA ASP A 41 -9.79 21.34 -3.05
C ASP A 41 -9.93 20.09 -3.94
N VAL A 42 -11.16 19.79 -4.35
CA VAL A 42 -11.49 18.58 -5.12
C VAL A 42 -10.69 18.46 -6.42
N ASP A 43 -10.51 19.57 -7.14
CA ASP A 43 -9.74 19.59 -8.40
C ASP A 43 -8.25 19.29 -8.17
N VAL A 44 -7.70 19.70 -7.03
CA VAL A 44 -6.30 19.42 -6.65
C VAL A 44 -6.18 17.96 -6.23
N ILE A 45 -7.15 17.44 -5.48
CA ILE A 45 -7.23 16.01 -5.11
C ILE A 45 -7.19 15.13 -6.36
N TYR A 46 -7.99 15.42 -7.39
CA TYR A 46 -7.96 14.66 -8.64
C TYR A 46 -6.59 14.66 -9.30
N GLN A 47 -5.89 15.80 -9.26
CA GLN A 47 -4.55 15.92 -9.81
C GLN A 47 -3.51 15.15 -8.98
N LEU A 48 -3.61 15.19 -7.65
CA LEU A 48 -2.77 14.36 -6.78
C LEU A 48 -3.01 12.87 -6.98
N LEU A 49 -4.27 12.43 -7.11
CA LEU A 49 -4.61 11.04 -7.41
C LEU A 49 -4.02 10.60 -8.75
N SER A 50 -4.04 11.49 -9.76
CA SER A 50 -3.37 11.23 -11.02
C SER A 50 -1.85 11.05 -10.86
N LEU A 51 -1.19 11.90 -10.08
CA LEU A 51 0.24 11.76 -9.77
C LEU A 51 0.54 10.46 -9.02
N TYR A 52 -0.27 10.15 -8.00
CA TYR A 52 -0.19 8.92 -7.22
C TYR A 52 -0.30 7.69 -8.11
N ASN A 53 -1.30 7.68 -9.01
CA ASN A 53 -1.57 6.55 -9.89
C ASN A 53 -0.57 6.41 -11.04
N ASN A 54 0.13 7.48 -11.42
CA ASN A 54 1.11 7.49 -12.52
C ASN A 54 2.57 7.44 -12.05
N ARG A 55 2.82 7.32 -10.75
CA ARG A 55 4.19 7.29 -10.21
C ARG A 55 5.01 6.16 -10.83
N SER A 56 6.28 6.46 -11.11
CA SER A 56 7.26 5.42 -11.42
C SER A 56 7.58 4.71 -10.12
N ARG A 57 7.38 3.39 -10.13
CA ARG A 57 7.69 2.52 -9.01
C ARG A 57 9.21 2.54 -8.74
N GLY A 58 9.59 2.36 -7.47
CA GLY A 58 10.96 2.53 -6.96
C GLY A 58 12.02 1.67 -7.64
N GLU A 59 13.26 1.72 -7.14
CA GLU A 59 14.37 0.95 -7.70
C GLU A 59 14.07 -0.55 -7.68
N LYS A 60 14.19 -1.19 -8.85
CA LYS A 60 14.13 -2.65 -8.97
C LYS A 60 15.39 -3.24 -8.36
N ASN A 61 15.23 -4.03 -7.32
CA ASN A 61 16.29 -4.90 -6.81
C ASN A 61 15.95 -6.34 -7.16
N ASP A 62 16.97 -7.10 -7.56
CA ASP A 62 16.82 -8.52 -7.85
C ASP A 62 16.40 -9.28 -6.57
N LEU A 63 15.66 -10.39 -6.72
CA LEU A 63 15.15 -11.16 -5.59
C LEU A 63 16.30 -11.61 -4.67
N ILE A 64 17.37 -12.15 -5.25
CA ILE A 64 18.51 -12.67 -4.49
C ILE A 64 19.19 -11.57 -3.67
N LYS A 65 19.29 -10.34 -4.20
CA LYS A 65 19.87 -9.19 -3.50
C LYS A 65 18.95 -8.67 -2.39
N SER A 66 17.64 -8.77 -2.61
CA SER A 66 16.61 -8.35 -1.66
C SER A 66 16.61 -9.27 -0.43
N LEU A 67 16.86 -10.58 -0.62
CA LEU A 67 16.95 -11.55 0.46
C LEU A 67 18.26 -11.43 1.26
N ASN A 68 18.15 -11.41 2.59
CA ASN A 68 19.30 -11.28 3.50
C ASN A 68 19.99 -12.63 3.84
N ARG A 69 19.36 -13.76 3.49
CA ARG A 69 19.81 -15.11 3.89
C ARG A 69 19.19 -16.17 2.99
N LYS A 70 19.74 -17.39 3.06
CA LYS A 70 19.07 -18.58 2.50
C LYS A 70 17.83 -18.87 3.34
N ILE A 71 16.66 -18.60 2.78
CA ILE A 71 15.36 -18.85 3.42
C ILE A 71 14.70 -20.13 2.88
N PRO A 72 13.78 -20.76 3.63
CA PRO A 72 13.07 -21.97 3.20
C PRO A 72 12.42 -21.83 1.81
N LEU A 73 11.93 -20.64 1.47
CA LEU A 73 11.38 -20.32 0.16
C LEU A 73 12.30 -20.74 -1.01
N LEU A 74 13.59 -20.38 -0.97
CA LEU A 74 14.53 -20.65 -2.07
C LEU A 74 14.71 -22.14 -2.34
N PHE A 75 14.56 -22.99 -1.32
CA PHE A 75 14.66 -24.45 -1.49
C PHE A 75 13.38 -25.07 -2.05
N ASN A 76 12.24 -24.38 -1.93
CA ASN A 76 10.93 -24.84 -2.37
C ASN A 76 10.53 -24.28 -3.74
N LEU A 77 11.22 -23.26 -4.24
CA LEU A 77 11.05 -22.76 -5.60
C LEU A 77 11.65 -23.72 -6.62
N GLU A 78 10.90 -23.99 -7.68
CA GLU A 78 11.38 -24.59 -8.93
C GLU A 78 11.91 -23.51 -9.87
N TYR A 79 11.21 -22.37 -9.94
CA TYR A 79 11.57 -21.22 -10.74
C TYR A 79 11.13 -19.93 -10.05
N PHE A 80 11.81 -18.82 -10.32
CA PHE A 80 11.37 -17.48 -9.95
C PHE A 80 11.91 -16.45 -10.94
N ASP A 81 11.14 -15.38 -11.11
CA ASP A 81 11.58 -14.19 -11.83
C ASP A 81 12.52 -13.40 -10.92
N ASP A 82 13.75 -13.15 -11.38
CA ASP A 82 14.72 -12.38 -10.60
C ASP A 82 14.38 -10.88 -10.59
N GLU A 83 13.69 -10.39 -11.63
CA GLU A 83 13.13 -9.04 -11.65
C GLU A 83 11.76 -9.00 -10.97
N PRO A 84 11.48 -7.97 -10.15
CA PRO A 84 10.16 -7.79 -9.59
C PRO A 84 9.16 -7.39 -10.69
N PHE A 85 7.98 -8.00 -10.67
CA PHE A 85 6.87 -7.59 -11.53
C PHE A 85 6.21 -6.31 -11.01
N GLU A 86 6.35 -6.05 -9.71
CA GLU A 86 5.83 -4.86 -9.03
C GLU A 86 6.77 -4.38 -7.93
N VAL A 87 6.86 -3.07 -7.76
CA VAL A 87 7.67 -2.40 -6.74
C VAL A 87 6.80 -1.34 -6.08
N SER A 88 6.82 -1.28 -4.75
CA SER A 88 6.26 -0.21 -3.93
C SER A 88 7.37 0.51 -3.18
N GLU A 89 7.00 1.49 -2.38
CA GLU A 89 7.90 2.32 -1.58
C GLU A 89 8.57 1.50 -0.47
N THR A 90 7.88 0.45 -0.03
CA THR A 90 8.24 -0.38 1.12
C THR A 90 8.57 -1.82 0.75
N SER A 91 8.15 -2.30 -0.43
CA SER A 91 8.26 -3.71 -0.82
C SER A 91 8.53 -3.92 -2.31
N ASN A 92 9.13 -5.06 -2.63
CA ASN A 92 9.25 -5.59 -3.99
C ASN A 92 8.44 -6.89 -4.11
N PHE A 93 7.78 -7.09 -5.25
CA PHE A 93 6.93 -8.25 -5.51
C PHE A 93 7.48 -9.04 -6.69
N PHE A 94 7.70 -10.33 -6.46
CA PHE A 94 8.28 -11.26 -7.43
C PHE A 94 7.34 -12.42 -7.70
N LYS A 95 7.41 -12.96 -8.91
CA LYS A 95 6.66 -14.15 -9.29
C LYS A 95 7.56 -15.38 -9.14
N GLY A 96 7.02 -16.42 -8.54
CA GLY A 96 7.69 -17.70 -8.36
C GLY A 96 6.80 -18.89 -8.73
N VAL A 97 7.43 -20.05 -8.86
CA VAL A 97 6.78 -21.35 -9.02
C VAL A 97 7.37 -22.29 -7.99
N LEU A 98 6.53 -22.82 -7.10
CA LEU A 98 6.94 -23.86 -6.16
C LEU A 98 7.16 -25.18 -6.89
N LYS A 99 7.98 -26.07 -6.32
CA LYS A 99 8.17 -27.46 -6.80
C LYS A 99 6.86 -28.27 -6.88
N SER A 100 5.82 -27.82 -6.18
CA SER A 100 4.46 -28.34 -6.27
C SER A 100 3.69 -27.84 -7.51
N ARG A 101 4.33 -27.08 -8.41
CA ARG A 101 3.72 -26.40 -9.59
C ARG A 101 2.72 -25.29 -9.26
N VAL A 102 2.73 -24.79 -8.04
CA VAL A 102 1.89 -23.65 -7.63
C VAL A 102 2.62 -22.34 -7.90
N TYR A 103 1.96 -21.41 -8.60
CA TYR A 103 2.47 -20.05 -8.80
C TYR A 103 2.29 -19.23 -7.52
N VAL A 104 3.32 -18.48 -7.15
CA VAL A 104 3.36 -17.70 -5.91
C VAL A 104 3.79 -16.26 -6.16
N SER A 105 3.17 -15.33 -5.42
CA SER A 105 3.62 -13.97 -5.24
C SER A 105 4.53 -13.91 -4.02
N ILE A 106 5.70 -13.30 -4.17
CA ILE A 106 6.71 -13.16 -3.12
C ILE A 106 6.89 -11.67 -2.86
N LYS A 107 6.36 -11.18 -1.74
CA LYS A 107 6.55 -9.81 -1.26
C LYS A 107 7.80 -9.77 -0.37
N VAL A 108 8.74 -8.88 -0.66
CA VAL A 108 9.98 -8.70 0.10
C VAL A 108 10.11 -7.24 0.53
N LEU A 109 10.33 -6.99 1.83
CA LEU A 109 10.51 -5.63 2.35
C LEU A 109 11.81 -4.99 1.86
N ARG A 110 11.78 -3.70 1.55
CA ARG A 110 12.97 -2.90 1.20
C ARG A 110 13.82 -2.60 2.45
N LYS A 111 15.14 -2.50 2.28
CA LYS A 111 16.11 -2.30 3.38
C LYS A 111 16.32 -0.83 3.77
N ASN A 112 15.25 -0.03 3.75
CA ASN A 112 15.25 1.41 4.07
C ASN A 112 14.49 1.76 5.36
N LYS A 113 13.99 0.75 6.09
CA LYS A 113 13.20 0.93 7.33
C LYS A 113 13.87 1.86 8.35
N GLU A 114 15.15 1.65 8.63
CA GLU A 114 15.91 2.43 9.62
C GLU A 114 16.07 3.90 9.21
N GLU A 115 16.30 4.15 7.92
CA GLU A 115 16.40 5.51 7.38
C GLU A 115 15.06 6.25 7.48
N ILE A 116 13.96 5.55 7.16
CA ILE A 116 12.61 6.10 7.31
C ILE A 116 12.31 6.44 8.77
N LEU A 117 12.63 5.56 9.73
CA LEU A 117 12.48 5.84 11.18
C LEU A 117 13.26 7.07 11.61
N LYS A 118 14.51 7.19 11.15
CA LYS A 118 15.36 8.34 11.46
C LYS A 118 14.76 9.64 10.90
N ASN A 119 14.16 9.57 9.71
CA ASN A 119 13.51 10.72 9.10
C ASN A 119 12.20 11.08 9.82
N ILE A 120 11.36 10.11 10.20
CA ILE A 120 10.14 10.34 11.01
C ILE A 120 10.50 11.00 12.35
N SER A 121 11.45 10.43 13.10
CA SER A 121 11.89 11.01 14.37
C SER A 121 12.50 12.41 14.21
N SER A 122 13.06 12.73 13.05
CA SER A 122 13.52 14.09 12.74
C SER A 122 12.34 15.06 12.53
N LEU A 123 11.22 14.61 11.96
CA LEU A 123 9.99 15.41 11.83
C LEU A 123 9.32 15.66 13.18
N GLU A 124 9.22 14.63 14.02
CA GLU A 124 8.67 14.75 15.39
C GLU A 124 9.45 15.78 16.22
N ARG A 125 10.78 15.78 16.07
CA ARG A 125 11.65 16.79 16.70
C ARG A 125 11.40 18.18 16.15
N LEU A 126 11.22 18.32 14.84
CA LEU A 126 10.92 19.61 14.21
C LEU A 126 9.57 20.16 14.68
N GLU A 127 8.53 19.32 14.75
CA GLU A 127 7.23 19.66 15.33
C GLU A 127 7.38 20.16 16.77
N SER A 128 8.13 19.40 17.59
CA SER A 128 8.40 19.77 18.97
C SER A 128 9.07 21.15 19.07
N VAL A 129 10.05 21.44 18.21
CA VAL A 129 10.78 22.71 18.21
C VAL A 129 9.93 23.88 17.69
N SER A 130 9.06 23.68 16.69
CA SER A 130 8.19 24.77 16.20
C SER A 130 7.30 25.37 17.27
N ASN A 131 6.86 24.57 18.23
CA ASN A 131 6.01 25.06 19.31
C ASN A 131 6.72 26.08 20.23
N TYR A 132 8.06 26.14 20.19
CA TYR A 132 8.87 27.00 21.05
C TYR A 132 9.56 28.15 20.30
N VAL A 133 9.53 28.18 18.97
CA VAL A 133 10.18 29.24 18.18
C VAL A 133 9.13 30.10 17.49
N PRO A 134 8.86 31.32 18.00
CA PRO A 134 7.92 32.24 17.36
C PRO A 134 8.41 32.62 15.96
N GLY A 135 7.52 32.55 14.96
CA GLY A 135 7.78 32.98 13.59
C GLY A 135 8.30 31.90 12.64
N ILE A 136 8.43 30.64 13.07
CA ILE A 136 8.61 29.53 12.13
C ILE A 136 7.23 29.11 11.60
N ASP A 137 6.95 29.43 10.34
CA ASP A 137 5.75 28.93 9.64
C ASP A 137 5.99 27.48 9.20
N ILE A 138 5.73 26.55 10.12
CA ILE A 138 5.72 25.13 9.81
C ILE A 138 4.34 24.76 9.26
N SER A 139 4.33 23.88 8.26
CA SER A 139 3.11 23.26 7.72
C SER A 139 2.11 22.92 8.82
N LYS A 140 0.87 23.40 8.67
CA LYS A 140 -0.20 23.23 9.67
C LYS A 140 -0.53 21.76 9.90
N ASN A 141 -0.29 20.94 8.88
CA ASN A 141 -0.55 19.51 8.89
C ASN A 141 0.68 18.66 9.23
N LEU A 142 1.81 19.24 9.64
CA LEU A 142 3.04 18.48 9.89
C LEU A 142 2.83 17.36 10.91
N LYS A 143 2.16 17.65 12.03
CA LYS A 143 1.94 16.67 13.10
C LYS A 143 1.13 15.48 12.61
N SER A 144 -0.07 15.75 12.10
CA SER A 144 -0.99 14.72 11.62
C SER A 144 -0.43 13.95 10.43
N PHE A 145 0.38 14.58 9.58
CA PHE A 145 1.13 13.90 8.52
C PHE A 145 2.24 12.99 9.07
N THR A 146 2.94 13.42 10.12
CA THR A 146 3.99 12.62 10.77
C THR A 146 3.38 11.39 11.45
N ASP A 147 2.28 11.57 12.17
CA ASP A 147 1.50 10.47 12.77
C ASP A 147 1.04 9.48 11.69
N PHE A 148 0.51 9.98 10.57
CA PHE A 148 0.13 9.16 9.43
C PHE A 148 1.32 8.35 8.88
N CYS A 149 2.48 8.99 8.66
CA CYS A 149 3.68 8.30 8.18
C CYS A 149 4.14 7.20 9.16
N ASN A 150 4.08 7.46 10.46
CA ASN A 150 4.48 6.49 11.49
C ASN A 150 3.54 5.28 11.53
N ASN A 151 2.24 5.51 11.41
CA ASN A 151 1.24 4.45 11.35
C ASN A 151 1.39 3.62 10.07
N SER A 152 1.47 4.27 8.90
CA SER A 152 1.69 3.59 7.60
C SER A 152 2.97 2.75 7.65
N MET A 153 4.05 3.28 8.23
CA MET A 153 5.29 2.54 8.38
C MET A 153 5.14 1.30 9.27
N SER A 154 4.47 1.45 10.42
CA SER A 154 4.29 0.36 11.39
C SER A 154 3.52 -0.82 10.79
N ILE A 155 2.57 -0.53 9.89
CA ILE A 155 1.79 -1.54 9.18
C ILE A 155 2.58 -2.12 8.01
N GLU A 156 3.09 -1.26 7.11
CA GLU A 156 3.74 -1.70 5.86
C GLU A 156 5.08 -2.44 6.07
N TYR A 157 5.77 -2.19 7.18
CA TYR A 157 7.03 -2.87 7.54
C TYR A 157 6.87 -3.95 8.63
N ASP A 158 5.65 -4.38 8.91
CA ASP A 158 5.35 -5.53 9.76
C ASP A 158 4.40 -6.49 9.02
N LEU A 159 4.98 -7.38 8.20
CA LEU A 159 4.24 -8.36 7.41
C LEU A 159 3.40 -9.32 8.28
N LYS A 160 3.76 -9.49 9.55
CA LYS A 160 3.00 -10.33 10.48
C LYS A 160 1.71 -9.61 10.88
N LEU A 161 1.82 -8.35 11.31
CA LEU A 161 0.66 -7.52 11.62
C LEU A 161 -0.28 -7.40 10.41
N GLU A 162 0.28 -7.17 9.24
CA GLU A 162 -0.45 -7.10 7.97
C GLU A 162 -1.27 -8.37 7.71
N ASN A 163 -0.68 -9.55 7.88
CA ASN A 163 -1.39 -10.82 7.73
C ASN A 163 -2.45 -11.06 8.82
N GLU A 164 -2.17 -10.68 10.06
CA GLU A 164 -3.18 -10.76 11.15
C GLU A 164 -4.41 -9.91 10.82
N ASN A 165 -4.20 -8.72 10.25
CA ASN A 165 -5.30 -7.87 9.80
C ASN A 165 -6.07 -8.50 8.63
N LEU A 166 -5.38 -9.17 7.70
CA LEU A 166 -6.03 -9.81 6.54
C LEU A 166 -6.92 -10.98 6.97
N LEU A 167 -6.47 -11.75 7.95
CA LEU A 167 -7.26 -12.82 8.55
C LEU A 167 -8.51 -12.26 9.25
N LYS A 168 -8.39 -11.17 10.00
CA LYS A 168 -9.55 -10.50 10.63
C LYS A 168 -10.55 -10.01 9.58
N LEU A 169 -10.09 -9.40 8.48
CA LEU A 169 -10.96 -8.95 7.40
C LEU A 169 -11.70 -10.11 6.76
N LYS A 170 -11.02 -11.24 6.55
CA LYS A 170 -11.62 -12.46 6.02
C LYS A 170 -12.67 -13.03 6.96
N GLU A 171 -12.39 -13.13 8.26
CA GLU A 171 -13.37 -13.58 9.26
C GLU A 171 -14.61 -12.70 9.29
N LYS A 172 -14.42 -11.38 9.26
CA LYS A 172 -15.53 -10.42 9.22
C LYS A 172 -16.34 -10.52 7.93
N LYS A 173 -15.68 -10.74 6.79
CA LYS A 173 -16.36 -10.99 5.52
C LYS A 173 -17.36 -12.13 5.65
N GLU A 174 -16.90 -13.28 6.16
CA GLU A 174 -17.72 -14.49 6.26
C GLU A 174 -18.92 -14.30 7.21
N LEU A 175 -18.76 -13.55 8.30
CA LEU A 175 -19.85 -13.23 9.22
C LEU A 175 -20.94 -12.36 8.58
N PHE A 176 -20.57 -11.48 7.65
CA PHE A 176 -21.48 -10.53 7.02
C PHE A 176 -21.98 -10.97 5.63
N LEU A 177 -21.43 -12.04 5.07
CA LEU A 177 -21.75 -12.52 3.72
C LEU A 177 -23.24 -12.82 3.52
N THR A 178 -23.91 -13.37 4.53
CA THR A 178 -25.37 -13.63 4.48
C THR A 178 -26.19 -12.34 4.40
N LYS A 179 -25.72 -11.26 5.06
CA LYS A 179 -26.39 -9.95 5.06
C LYS A 179 -26.06 -9.15 3.79
N TYR A 180 -24.84 -9.30 3.28
CA TYR A 180 -24.32 -8.62 2.11
C TYR A 180 -23.69 -9.63 1.13
N PRO A 181 -24.51 -10.24 0.24
CA PRO A 181 -24.04 -11.22 -0.73
C PRO A 181 -22.96 -10.68 -1.67
N GLU A 182 -22.94 -9.37 -1.92
CA GLU A 182 -21.95 -8.70 -2.77
C GLU A 182 -20.50 -8.88 -2.28
N LEU A 183 -20.31 -9.21 -0.99
CA LEU A 183 -19.01 -9.56 -0.43
C LEU A 183 -18.45 -10.88 -1.03
N GLU A 184 -19.24 -11.63 -1.80
CA GLU A 184 -18.76 -12.82 -2.49
C GLU A 184 -17.65 -12.52 -3.50
N HIS A 185 -17.67 -11.32 -4.11
CA HIS A 185 -16.68 -10.85 -5.09
C HIS A 185 -15.32 -10.52 -4.46
N LEU A 186 -15.29 -10.23 -3.15
CA LEU A 186 -14.05 -10.03 -2.40
C LEU A 186 -13.40 -11.39 -2.12
N LYS A 187 -12.21 -11.63 -2.66
CA LYS A 187 -11.40 -12.84 -2.43
C LYS A 187 -10.14 -12.50 -1.63
N PHE A 188 -9.52 -13.54 -1.10
CA PHE A 188 -8.24 -13.45 -0.38
C PHE A 188 -7.31 -14.51 -0.93
N SER A 189 -6.10 -14.11 -1.33
CA SER A 189 -5.08 -15.04 -1.82
C SER A 189 -4.73 -16.08 -0.74
N LYS A 190 -4.47 -17.32 -1.14
CA LYS A 190 -3.99 -18.33 -0.20
C LYS A 190 -2.58 -17.98 0.26
N SER A 191 -2.38 -17.89 1.57
CA SER A 191 -1.05 -17.65 2.14
C SER A 191 -0.26 -18.95 2.33
N PHE A 192 1.07 -18.85 2.31
CA PHE A 192 2.00 -19.93 2.59
C PHE A 192 2.91 -19.59 3.79
N PRO A 193 2.38 -19.57 5.03
CA PRO A 193 3.13 -19.10 6.20
C PRO A 193 4.42 -19.89 6.48
N TYR A 194 4.48 -21.17 6.08
CA TYR A 194 5.68 -22.01 6.22
C TYR A 194 6.83 -21.62 5.27
N LEU A 195 6.57 -20.76 4.29
CA LEU A 195 7.57 -20.17 3.39
C LEU A 195 7.86 -18.70 3.73
N SER A 196 7.04 -18.08 4.58
CA SER A 196 7.15 -16.67 4.97
C SER A 196 8.14 -16.49 6.13
N GLU A 197 8.77 -15.33 6.16
CA GLU A 197 9.73 -14.85 7.16
C GLU A 197 9.37 -13.39 7.55
N PRO A 198 9.98 -12.79 8.58
CA PRO A 198 9.62 -11.43 9.00
C PRO A 198 9.70 -10.36 7.90
N ASP A 199 10.59 -10.52 6.93
CA ASP A 199 10.82 -9.61 5.80
C ASP A 199 10.33 -10.17 4.46
N VAL A 200 9.72 -11.36 4.44
CA VAL A 200 9.26 -12.04 3.22
C VAL A 200 7.89 -12.66 3.42
N TRP A 201 6.93 -12.30 2.57
CA TRP A 201 5.59 -12.88 2.56
C TRP A 201 5.32 -13.63 1.27
N VAL A 202 4.74 -14.83 1.38
CA VAL A 202 4.46 -15.70 0.24
C VAL A 202 2.97 -16.02 0.18
N SER A 203 2.34 -15.68 -0.94
CA SER A 203 0.94 -15.98 -1.24
C SER A 203 0.79 -16.58 -2.63
N GLU A 204 -0.40 -17.09 -2.93
CA GLU A 204 -0.76 -17.57 -4.26
C GLU A 204 -0.77 -16.41 -5.27
N PHE A 205 -0.15 -16.63 -6.43
CA PHE A 205 -0.15 -15.64 -7.51
C PHE A 205 -1.46 -15.71 -8.28
N ILE A 206 -2.10 -14.56 -8.47
CA ILE A 206 -3.37 -14.46 -9.21
C ILE A 206 -3.07 -14.27 -10.70
N GLU A 207 -3.08 -15.35 -11.48
CA GLU A 207 -2.61 -15.34 -12.87
C GLU A 207 -3.38 -14.40 -13.81
N ASN A 208 -4.70 -14.31 -13.66
CA ASN A 208 -5.55 -13.41 -14.47
C ASN A 208 -5.78 -12.05 -13.79
N GLY A 209 -5.16 -11.85 -12.64
CA GLY A 209 -5.26 -10.65 -11.84
C GLY A 209 -4.34 -9.55 -12.34
N ARG A 210 -4.74 -8.30 -12.11
CA ARG A 210 -3.87 -7.14 -12.26
C ARG A 210 -4.08 -6.17 -11.11
N PRO A 211 -3.04 -5.48 -10.63
CA PRO A 211 -3.18 -4.42 -9.64
C PRO A 211 -4.22 -3.38 -10.08
N LEU A 212 -5.06 -2.93 -9.16
CA LEU A 212 -6.11 -1.94 -9.42
C LEU A 212 -5.52 -0.66 -10.01
N SER A 213 -4.36 -0.22 -9.51
CA SER A 213 -3.62 0.91 -10.09
C SER A 213 -3.32 0.77 -11.59
N ILE A 214 -2.96 -0.44 -12.06
CA ILE A 214 -2.74 -0.72 -13.48
C ILE A 214 -4.07 -0.75 -14.25
N ALA A 215 -5.11 -1.35 -13.67
CA ALA A 215 -6.43 -1.41 -14.28
C ALA A 215 -7.02 0.00 -14.49
N LEU A 216 -6.88 0.88 -13.50
CA LEU A 216 -7.30 2.29 -13.58
C LEU A 216 -6.49 3.04 -14.64
N ARG A 217 -5.16 2.96 -14.60
CA ARG A 217 -4.28 3.68 -15.54
C ARG A 217 -4.54 3.32 -17.00
N LYS A 218 -4.86 2.05 -17.27
CA LYS A 218 -5.10 1.53 -18.63
C LYS A 218 -6.57 1.53 -19.04
N ASN A 219 -7.48 2.04 -18.21
CA ASN A 219 -8.94 1.96 -18.41
C ASN A 219 -9.43 0.53 -18.67
N LEU A 220 -8.86 -0.45 -17.95
CA LEU A 220 -9.20 -1.87 -18.06
C LEU A 220 -10.17 -2.34 -16.97
N LEU A 221 -10.51 -1.47 -16.01
CA LEU A 221 -11.44 -1.80 -14.94
C LEU A 221 -12.88 -1.77 -15.46
N LYS A 222 -13.59 -2.90 -15.34
CA LYS A 222 -15.02 -2.96 -15.66
C LYS A 222 -15.83 -2.14 -14.66
N LYS A 223 -16.96 -1.61 -15.12
CA LYS A 223 -17.87 -0.83 -14.27
C LYS A 223 -18.39 -1.64 -13.09
N ASP A 224 -18.74 -2.91 -13.31
CA ASP A 224 -19.30 -3.77 -12.26
C ASP A 224 -18.24 -4.12 -11.21
N ALA A 225 -17.02 -4.50 -11.62
CA ALA A 225 -15.86 -4.60 -10.73
C ALA A 225 -15.63 -3.33 -9.88
N ALA A 226 -15.68 -2.15 -10.50
CA ALA A 226 -15.52 -0.88 -9.78
C ALA A 226 -16.63 -0.65 -8.73
N LEU A 227 -17.89 -0.94 -9.10
CA LEU A 227 -19.03 -0.85 -8.18
C LEU A 227 -18.91 -1.84 -7.03
N ASN A 228 -18.44 -3.06 -7.28
CA ASN A 228 -18.23 -4.08 -6.26
C ASN A 228 -17.15 -3.67 -5.25
N ILE A 229 -16.04 -3.09 -5.71
CA ILE A 229 -15.00 -2.53 -4.85
C ILE A 229 -15.57 -1.41 -3.97
N ILE A 230 -16.30 -0.46 -4.57
CA ILE A 230 -16.89 0.68 -3.84
C ILE A 230 -17.91 0.18 -2.80
N ARG A 231 -18.82 -0.72 -3.19
CA ARG A 231 -19.82 -1.30 -2.29
C ARG A 231 -19.17 -2.02 -1.13
N THR A 232 -18.18 -2.84 -1.41
CA THR A 232 -17.44 -3.57 -0.37
C THR A 232 -16.78 -2.58 0.60
N ARG A 233 -16.10 -1.55 0.12
CA ARG A 233 -15.51 -0.50 0.98
C ARG A 233 -16.56 0.17 1.87
N LEU A 234 -17.73 0.51 1.32
CA LEU A 234 -18.82 1.11 2.08
C LEU A 234 -19.40 0.17 3.14
N ILE A 235 -19.54 -1.13 2.84
CA ILE A 235 -20.00 -2.13 3.81
C ILE A 235 -18.99 -2.26 4.96
N TYR A 236 -17.70 -2.36 4.65
CA TYR A 236 -16.67 -2.43 5.69
C TYR A 236 -16.67 -1.18 6.58
N ALA A 237 -16.75 0.01 5.99
CA ALA A 237 -16.70 1.26 6.74
C ALA A 237 -17.98 1.51 7.57
N LEU A 238 -19.17 1.33 6.98
CA LEU A 238 -20.42 1.75 7.60
C LEU A 238 -21.12 0.66 8.42
N GLU A 239 -20.96 -0.61 8.03
CA GLU A 239 -21.70 -1.73 8.64
C GLU A 239 -20.81 -2.61 9.52
N ILE A 240 -19.58 -2.87 9.09
CA ILE A 240 -18.63 -3.67 9.88
C ILE A 240 -17.87 -2.78 10.87
N GLY A 241 -17.68 -1.50 10.55
CA GLY A 241 -16.93 -0.54 11.36
C GLY A 241 -15.41 -0.69 11.23
N ILE A 242 -14.94 -1.20 10.08
CA ILE A 242 -13.51 -1.28 9.75
C ILE A 242 -13.22 -0.24 8.67
N PHE A 243 -12.37 0.72 9.02
CA PHE A 243 -12.04 1.83 8.14
C PHE A 243 -10.87 1.43 7.27
N THR A 244 -11.16 1.25 5.99
CA THR A 244 -10.17 0.87 4.99
C THR A 244 -9.25 2.04 4.59
N SER A 245 -8.78 2.85 5.56
CA SER A 245 -8.01 4.09 5.31
C SER A 245 -6.71 3.85 4.56
N ASN A 246 -6.17 2.63 4.59
CA ASN A 246 -4.90 2.26 3.95
C ASN A 246 -5.07 1.19 2.86
N LEU A 247 -6.28 0.91 2.33
CA LEU A 247 -6.39 0.10 1.12
C LEU A 247 -6.00 0.95 -0.08
N SER A 248 -4.69 1.06 -0.25
CA SER A 248 -4.13 1.65 -1.45
C SER A 248 -4.53 0.79 -2.65
N ASP A 249 -4.68 1.42 -3.82
CA ASP A 249 -4.92 0.71 -5.08
C ASP A 249 -3.78 -0.28 -5.46
N LYS A 250 -2.70 -0.32 -4.66
CA LYS A 250 -1.60 -1.30 -4.73
C LYS A 250 -1.95 -2.64 -4.09
N ASP A 251 -2.91 -2.66 -3.18
CA ASP A 251 -3.27 -3.82 -2.34
C ASP A 251 -4.41 -4.65 -2.92
N ILE A 252 -5.03 -4.13 -3.99
CA ILE A 252 -6.18 -4.71 -4.66
C ILE A 252 -5.73 -5.26 -6.00
N VAL A 253 -5.94 -6.56 -6.21
CA VAL A 253 -5.78 -7.21 -7.50
C VAL A 253 -7.17 -7.47 -8.08
N VAL A 254 -7.45 -6.95 -9.27
CA VAL A 254 -8.73 -7.14 -9.96
C VAL A 254 -8.59 -8.19 -11.06
N GLU A 255 -9.58 -9.07 -11.16
CA GLU A 255 -9.72 -10.04 -12.26
C GLU A 255 -10.74 -9.56 -13.29
N ASP A 256 -10.81 -10.27 -14.42
CA ASP A 256 -11.76 -9.95 -15.49
C ASP A 256 -13.20 -10.41 -15.18
N ASP A 257 -13.42 -11.23 -14.15
CA ASP A 257 -14.72 -11.81 -13.76
C ASP A 257 -15.40 -11.06 -12.60
N ASP A 258 -15.07 -9.77 -12.45
CA ASP A 258 -15.57 -8.86 -11.40
C ASP A 258 -15.17 -9.24 -9.96
N ASN A 259 -14.39 -10.32 -9.79
CA ASN A 259 -13.72 -10.61 -8.54
C ASN A 259 -12.53 -9.69 -8.32
N PHE A 260 -12.25 -9.41 -7.06
CA PHE A 260 -11.04 -8.71 -6.66
C PHE A 260 -10.50 -9.31 -5.36
N TYR A 261 -9.19 -9.27 -5.25
CA TYR A 261 -8.45 -9.87 -4.17
C TYR A 261 -7.82 -8.77 -3.34
N LEU A 262 -7.95 -8.91 -2.03
CA LEU A 262 -7.10 -8.18 -1.11
C LEU A 262 -5.87 -9.03 -0.85
N GLU A 263 -4.71 -8.53 -1.26
CA GLU A 263 -3.42 -9.14 -0.92
C GLU A 263 -2.87 -8.58 0.40
N ILE A 264 -3.40 -7.44 0.88
CA ILE A 264 -2.91 -6.66 2.03
C ILE A 264 -4.11 -6.13 2.85
N ALA A 265 -3.92 -5.91 4.16
CA ALA A 265 -4.98 -5.49 5.09
C ALA A 265 -4.60 -4.33 6.02
N ILE A 266 -5.66 -3.70 6.55
CA ILE A 266 -5.73 -2.36 7.15
C ILE A 266 -6.11 -2.46 8.63
N GLU A 267 -6.01 -1.35 9.36
CA GLU A 267 -6.60 -1.13 10.69
C GLU A 267 -8.15 -1.09 10.71
#